data_AF-A0A525IDP3-F1
#
_entry.id   AF-A0A525IDP3-F1
#
_cell.length_a   1.000
_cell.length_b   1.000
_cell.length_c   1.000
_cell.angle_alpha   90.00
_cell.angle_beta   90.00
_cell.angle_gamma   90.00
#
_symmetry.space_group_name_H-M   'P 1'
#
loop_
_entity.id
_entity.type
_entity.pdbx_description
1 polymer ?
#
loop_
_entity_poly.entity_id
_entity_poly.type
_entity_poly.pdbx_seq_one_letter_code
_entity_poly.pdbx_strand_id
1 'polypeptide(L)'
;MARLVSPLIAAFALCALASLSPQTALAQAQAPAQSTDAPEEPLKQIALTDAIVQAYITAEAEVDPLLAKLPQNDDAAVDPKLVATLDAAVKKHNFASFDDFQDVGANIGQVMDGIDPATKKYVGADVLLKRQIAALQADTKMAAADKKQELAELSEALKAAEPLKNPGNADVVLKYYDQLDDSEPKQK
;
A
#
# COMPACT_ATOMS: atom_id res chain seq x y z
N MET A 1 -46.23 -2.00 -34.14
CA MET A 1 -45.17 -1.53 -33.22
C MET A 1 -43.94 -2.39 -33.48
N ALA A 2 -43.04 -1.88 -34.33
CA ALA A 2 -41.86 -2.60 -34.81
C ALA A 2 -40.59 -2.00 -34.16
N ARG A 3 -39.68 -2.90 -33.79
CA ARG A 3 -38.34 -2.65 -33.24
C ARG A 3 -37.47 -1.83 -34.20
N LEU A 4 -36.50 -1.08 -33.67
CA LEU A 4 -35.16 -1.01 -34.25
C LEU A 4 -34.13 -0.47 -33.24
N VAL A 5 -32.89 -0.91 -33.47
CA VAL A 5 -31.72 -0.94 -32.59
C VAL A 5 -30.68 0.07 -33.13
N SER A 6 -29.91 0.71 -32.22
CA SER A 6 -28.58 1.38 -32.44
C SER A 6 -28.53 2.63 -33.35
N PRO A 7 -27.49 3.52 -33.32
CA PRO A 7 -26.09 3.25 -32.98
C PRO A 7 -25.26 4.35 -32.22
N LEU A 8 -24.04 3.92 -31.88
CA LEU A 8 -22.80 4.65 -31.60
C LEU A 8 -22.56 5.89 -32.51
N ILE A 9 -22.19 7.04 -31.93
CA ILE A 9 -21.43 8.10 -32.62
C ILE A 9 -20.38 8.69 -31.67
N ALA A 10 -19.13 8.57 -32.10
CA ALA A 10 -17.95 9.24 -31.57
C ALA A 10 -17.97 10.74 -31.92
N ALA A 11 -17.52 11.59 -31.01
CA ALA A 11 -17.17 12.98 -31.30
C ALA A 11 -15.74 13.26 -30.84
N PHE A 12 -14.86 13.28 -31.83
CA PHE A 12 -13.56 13.93 -31.84
C PHE A 12 -13.69 15.39 -31.39
N ALA A 13 -12.89 15.83 -30.42
CA ALA A 13 -12.67 17.25 -30.16
C ALA A 13 -11.17 17.54 -30.20
N LEU A 14 -10.78 18.05 -31.37
CA LEU A 14 -9.46 18.59 -31.71
C LEU A 14 -9.35 20.00 -31.11
N CYS A 15 -8.45 20.21 -30.15
CA CYS A 15 -7.94 21.55 -29.84
C CYS A 15 -6.42 21.52 -29.91
N ALA A 16 -5.89 21.96 -31.05
CA ALA A 16 -4.50 22.36 -31.19
C ALA A 16 -4.40 23.87 -30.95
N LEU A 17 -3.64 24.27 -29.93
CA LEU A 17 -2.90 25.53 -29.95
C LEU A 17 -1.48 25.23 -29.48
N ALA A 18 -0.55 25.47 -30.39
CA ALA A 18 0.87 25.28 -30.24
C ALA A 18 1.43 26.23 -29.18
N SER A 19 2.13 25.67 -28.19
CA SER A 19 3.19 26.34 -27.47
C SER A 19 4.45 25.53 -27.69
N LEU A 20 5.43 26.11 -28.39
CA LEU A 20 6.78 25.56 -28.47
C LEU A 20 7.38 25.55 -27.07
N SER A 21 7.64 24.37 -26.54
CA SER A 21 8.54 24.16 -25.41
C SER A 21 9.24 22.82 -25.68
N PRO A 22 10.57 22.74 -25.53
CA PRO A 22 11.28 21.49 -25.76
C PRO A 22 10.72 20.40 -24.83
N GLN A 23 10.39 19.27 -25.44
CA GLN A 23 9.81 18.08 -24.82
C GLN A 23 10.73 17.60 -23.68
N THR A 24 10.34 17.85 -22.45
CA THR A 24 10.58 16.89 -21.37
C THR A 24 9.43 15.89 -21.45
N ALA A 25 9.71 14.74 -22.07
CA ALA A 25 8.92 13.55 -21.87
C ALA A 25 8.88 13.31 -20.35
N LEU A 26 7.73 13.58 -19.72
CA LEU A 26 7.42 12.99 -18.43
C LEU A 26 7.21 11.52 -18.72
N ALA A 27 8.31 10.77 -18.73
CA ALA A 27 8.29 9.42 -18.21
C ALA A 27 7.46 9.49 -16.93
N GLN A 28 6.33 8.79 -16.91
CA GLN A 28 5.70 8.45 -15.66
C GLN A 28 6.77 7.66 -14.91
N ALA A 29 7.53 8.37 -14.08
CA ALA A 29 8.23 7.77 -12.98
C ALA A 29 7.11 7.18 -12.13
N GLN A 30 6.81 5.91 -12.37
CA GLN A 30 6.50 5.02 -11.27
C GLN A 30 7.53 5.38 -10.21
N ALA A 31 7.05 5.92 -9.09
CA ALA A 31 7.86 5.97 -7.89
C ALA A 31 8.46 4.57 -7.79
N PRO A 32 9.80 4.43 -7.69
CA PRO A 32 10.37 3.13 -7.45
C PRO A 32 9.64 2.59 -6.23
N ALA A 33 8.94 1.46 -6.40
CA ALA A 33 8.67 0.59 -5.27
C ALA A 33 10.03 0.45 -4.59
N GLN A 34 10.15 0.97 -3.37
CA GLN A 34 11.38 0.98 -2.61
C GLN A 34 11.81 -0.49 -2.49
N SER A 35 12.66 -0.92 -3.41
CA SER A 35 13.35 -2.19 -3.34
C SER A 35 14.56 -1.87 -2.48
N THR A 36 14.38 -1.93 -1.16
CA THR A 36 15.51 -1.99 -0.24
C THR A 36 16.22 -3.31 -0.51
N ASP A 37 17.34 -3.25 -1.23
CA ASP A 37 18.21 -4.40 -1.58
C ASP A 37 19.01 -4.92 -0.36
N ALA A 38 18.50 -4.71 0.85
CA ALA A 38 18.92 -5.41 2.05
C ALA A 38 18.03 -6.66 2.19
N PRO A 39 18.55 -7.81 2.63
CA PRO A 39 17.68 -8.91 3.05
C PRO A 39 16.74 -8.35 4.11
N GLU A 40 15.46 -8.17 3.78
CA GLU A 40 14.45 -7.79 4.76
C GLU A 40 14.48 -8.87 5.83
N GLU A 41 14.84 -8.48 7.06
CA GLU A 41 14.72 -9.42 8.16
C GLU A 41 13.25 -9.85 8.25
N PRO A 42 12.96 -11.15 8.45
CA PRO A 42 11.59 -11.63 8.52
C PRO A 42 10.79 -10.79 9.52
N LEU A 43 9.61 -10.33 9.11
CA LEU A 43 8.75 -9.52 9.95
C LEU A 43 8.58 -10.18 11.32
N LYS A 44 8.95 -9.45 12.36
CA LYS A 44 8.72 -9.84 13.74
C LYS A 44 7.22 -9.77 14.02
N GLN A 45 6.55 -10.93 13.98
CA GLN A 45 5.12 -10.98 14.21
C GLN A 45 4.79 -10.86 15.71
N ILE A 46 3.99 -9.87 16.08
CA ILE A 46 3.50 -9.61 17.43
C ILE A 46 1.99 -9.81 17.52
N ALA A 47 1.49 -10.14 18.70
CA ALA A 47 0.06 -10.24 18.93
C ALA A 47 -0.57 -8.84 18.96
N LEU A 48 -1.58 -8.62 18.13
CA LEU A 48 -2.35 -7.39 18.11
C LEU A 48 -3.51 -7.49 19.10
N THR A 49 -3.80 -6.38 19.76
CA THR A 49 -4.95 -6.23 20.66
C THR A 49 -5.80 -5.06 20.21
N ASP A 50 -7.07 -5.02 20.64
CA ASP A 50 -7.94 -3.87 20.37
C ASP A 50 -7.29 -2.54 20.78
N ALA A 51 -6.65 -2.52 21.94
CA ALA A 51 -6.05 -1.30 22.49
C ALA A 51 -4.88 -0.81 21.62
N ILE A 52 -4.01 -1.71 21.16
CA ILE A 52 -2.82 -1.31 20.38
C ILE A 52 -3.20 -0.87 18.97
N VAL A 53 -4.23 -1.48 18.35
CA VAL A 53 -4.71 -1.06 17.03
C VAL A 53 -5.43 0.30 17.11
N GLN A 54 -6.24 0.54 18.14
CA GLN A 54 -6.83 1.87 18.35
C GLN A 54 -5.79 2.95 18.64
N ALA A 55 -4.76 2.62 19.43
CA ALA A 55 -3.63 3.50 19.69
C ALA A 55 -2.88 3.82 18.40
N TYR A 56 -2.67 2.82 17.52
CA TYR A 56 -2.02 3.00 16.23
C TYR A 56 -2.79 3.99 15.35
N ILE A 57 -4.09 3.77 15.13
CA ILE A 57 -4.95 4.65 14.33
C ILE A 57 -4.91 6.10 14.84
N THR A 58 -4.89 6.29 16.16
CA THR A 58 -4.85 7.63 16.75
C THR A 58 -3.47 8.28 16.61
N ALA A 59 -2.40 7.50 16.79
CA ALA A 59 -1.02 7.98 16.66
C ALA A 59 -0.66 8.33 15.22
N GLU A 60 -1.13 7.56 14.24
CA GLU A 60 -0.91 7.75 12.80
C GLU A 60 -1.28 9.17 12.37
N ALA A 61 -2.43 9.69 12.81
CA ALA A 61 -2.86 11.06 12.52
C ALA A 61 -1.88 12.17 13.02
N GLU A 62 -1.10 11.89 14.07
CA GLU A 62 -0.04 12.80 14.55
C GLU A 62 1.30 12.55 13.86
N VAL A 63 1.57 11.31 13.46
CA VAL A 63 2.83 10.85 12.87
C VAL A 63 2.92 11.22 11.38
N ASP A 64 1.87 11.01 10.59
CA ASP A 64 1.84 11.27 9.15
C ASP A 64 2.36 12.66 8.74
N PRO A 65 1.90 13.78 9.34
CA PRO A 65 2.41 15.10 8.98
C PRO A 65 3.86 15.32 9.41
N LEU A 66 4.41 14.50 10.31
CA LEU A 66 5.82 14.50 10.68
C LEU A 66 6.65 13.70 9.67
N LEU A 67 6.13 12.56 9.20
CA LEU A 67 6.76 11.76 8.14
C LEU A 67 6.88 12.54 6.83
N ALA A 68 5.90 13.39 6.51
CA ALA A 68 5.97 14.30 5.35
C ALA A 68 7.14 15.30 5.40
N LYS A 69 7.81 15.46 6.54
CA LYS A 69 9.00 16.31 6.72
C LYS A 69 10.31 15.55 6.56
N LEU A 70 10.25 14.23 6.41
CA LEU A 70 11.44 13.43 6.15
C LEU A 70 12.07 13.87 4.82
N PRO A 71 13.42 13.88 4.75
CA PRO A 71 14.11 14.11 3.49
C PRO A 71 13.59 13.12 2.44
N GLN A 72 13.30 13.63 1.24
CA GLN A 72 12.90 12.79 0.10
C GLN A 72 14.11 12.10 -0.57
N ASN A 73 15.32 12.42 -0.09
CA ASN A 73 16.57 11.86 -0.60
C ASN A 73 17.11 10.86 0.42
N ASP A 74 17.25 9.59 0.03
CA ASP A 74 17.63 8.48 0.91
C ASP A 74 19.04 8.64 1.53
N ASP A 75 19.91 9.43 0.91
CA ASP A 75 21.27 9.73 1.41
C ASP A 75 21.30 10.82 2.50
N ALA A 76 20.18 11.51 2.73
CA ALA A 76 20.13 12.59 3.69
C ALA A 76 19.87 12.06 5.11
N ALA A 77 20.77 12.37 6.03
CA ALA A 77 20.58 12.04 7.44
C ALA A 77 19.27 12.64 7.97
N VAL A 78 18.44 11.81 8.60
CA VAL A 78 17.23 12.26 9.27
C VAL A 78 17.61 13.16 10.44
N ASP A 79 16.96 14.33 10.54
CA ASP A 79 17.19 15.27 11.65
C ASP A 79 16.89 14.56 13.00
N PRO A 80 17.84 14.48 13.94
CA PRO A 80 17.62 13.88 15.26
C PRO A 80 16.44 14.51 16.02
N LYS A 81 16.13 15.79 15.77
CA LYS A 81 14.96 16.46 16.35
C LYS A 81 13.65 15.93 15.77
N LEU A 82 13.63 15.58 14.49
CA LEU A 82 12.45 14.98 13.86
C LEU A 82 12.23 13.57 14.42
N VAL A 83 13.28 12.76 14.56
CA VAL A 83 13.21 11.44 15.21
C VAL A 83 12.66 11.58 16.64
N ALA A 84 13.20 12.50 17.44
CA ALA A 84 12.69 12.74 18.80
C ALA A 84 11.23 13.22 18.82
N THR A 85 10.79 13.94 17.78
CA THR A 85 9.39 14.39 17.66
C THR A 85 8.46 13.24 17.30
N LEU A 86 8.87 12.33 16.41
CA LEU A 86 8.15 11.10 16.08
C LEU A 86 7.99 10.22 17.32
N ASP A 87 9.09 9.97 18.05
CA ASP A 87 9.08 9.25 19.32
C ASP A 87 8.12 9.87 20.34
N ALA A 88 8.15 11.20 20.48
CA ALA A 88 7.28 11.90 21.41
C ALA A 88 5.82 11.82 21.01
N ALA A 89 5.50 11.82 19.71
CA ALA A 89 4.13 11.68 19.21
C ALA A 89 3.55 10.32 19.58
N VAL A 90 4.26 9.23 19.26
CA VAL A 90 3.76 7.87 19.53
C VAL A 90 3.73 7.54 21.02
N LYS A 91 4.65 8.08 21.83
CA LYS A 91 4.64 7.89 23.29
C LYS A 91 3.39 8.42 23.98
N LYS A 92 2.71 9.43 23.42
CA LYS A 92 1.40 9.91 23.94
C LYS A 92 0.32 8.83 23.86
N HIS A 93 0.47 7.90 22.94
CA HIS A 93 -0.46 6.81 22.64
C HIS A 93 0.00 5.47 23.24
N ASN A 94 0.94 5.51 24.18
CA ASN A 94 1.50 4.37 24.93
C ASN A 94 2.42 3.43 24.14
N PHE A 95 2.92 3.85 22.97
CA PHE A 95 4.02 3.15 22.31
C PHE A 95 5.35 3.40 23.04
N ALA A 96 6.23 2.41 23.03
CA ALA A 96 7.54 2.55 23.67
C ALA A 96 8.47 3.51 22.89
N SER A 97 8.38 3.47 21.56
CA SER A 97 9.18 4.26 20.61
C SER A 97 8.49 4.32 19.25
N PHE A 98 9.02 5.14 18.35
CA PHE A 98 8.61 5.14 16.95
C PHE A 98 8.83 3.79 16.27
N ASP A 99 9.89 3.05 16.63
CA ASP A 99 10.10 1.68 16.14
C ASP A 99 9.01 0.70 16.61
N ASP A 100 8.54 0.81 17.85
CA ASP A 100 7.42 -0.01 18.36
C ASP A 100 6.10 0.29 17.61
N PHE A 101 5.88 1.56 17.26
CA PHE A 101 4.77 1.96 16.39
C PHE A 101 4.89 1.36 14.98
N GLN A 102 6.10 1.37 14.40
CA GLN A 102 6.37 0.75 13.09
C GLN A 102 6.19 -0.77 13.12
N ASP A 103 6.68 -1.45 14.16
CA ASP A 103 6.48 -2.90 14.37
C ASP A 103 4.98 -3.25 14.38
N VAL A 104 4.16 -2.45 15.07
CA VAL A 104 2.69 -2.61 15.11
C VAL A 104 2.08 -2.36 13.72
N GLY A 105 2.47 -1.29 13.04
CA GLY A 105 2.01 -0.98 11.69
C GLY A 105 2.32 -2.10 10.69
N ALA A 106 3.53 -2.63 10.72
CA ALA A 106 3.93 -3.74 9.85
C ALA A 106 3.11 -5.02 10.11
N ASN A 107 2.74 -5.30 11.37
CA ASN A 107 1.87 -6.41 11.72
C ASN A 107 0.40 -6.19 11.30
N ILE A 108 -0.07 -4.95 11.35
CA ILE A 108 -1.39 -4.58 10.80
C ILE A 108 -1.37 -4.75 9.28
N GLY A 109 -0.36 -4.23 8.59
CA GLY A 109 -0.17 -4.36 7.14
C GLY A 109 -0.15 -5.80 6.67
N GLN A 110 0.62 -6.68 7.34
CA GLN A 110 0.64 -8.11 7.01
C GLN A 110 -0.75 -8.76 7.07
N VAL A 111 -1.60 -8.33 8.00
CA VAL A 111 -2.97 -8.84 8.09
C VAL A 111 -3.85 -8.23 7.00
N MET A 112 -3.73 -6.92 6.75
CA MET A 112 -4.44 -6.22 5.69
C MET A 112 -4.14 -6.81 4.31
N ASP A 113 -2.90 -7.18 4.02
CA ASP A 113 -2.48 -7.89 2.80
C ASP A 113 -3.21 -9.21 2.57
N GLY A 114 -3.76 -9.80 3.62
CA GLY A 114 -4.56 -11.02 3.57
C GLY A 114 -6.07 -10.82 3.62
N ILE A 115 -6.56 -9.59 3.72
CA ILE A 115 -8.00 -9.28 3.72
C ILE A 115 -8.48 -9.07 2.28
N ASP A 116 -9.50 -9.82 1.88
CA ASP A 116 -10.19 -9.60 0.62
C ASP A 116 -11.07 -8.34 0.74
N PRO A 117 -10.78 -7.24 0.03
CA PRO A 117 -11.49 -5.97 0.18
C PRO A 117 -12.95 -6.05 -0.27
N ALA A 118 -13.30 -7.00 -1.15
CA ALA A 118 -14.67 -7.16 -1.62
C ALA A 118 -15.55 -7.86 -0.59
N THR A 119 -15.00 -8.81 0.15
CA THR A 119 -15.77 -9.62 1.11
C THR A 119 -15.53 -9.22 2.57
N LYS A 120 -14.52 -8.38 2.84
CA LYS A 120 -14.02 -8.06 4.17
C LYS A 120 -13.79 -9.32 4.99
N LYS A 121 -13.03 -10.25 4.42
CA LYS A 121 -12.64 -11.51 5.08
C LYS A 121 -11.15 -11.73 4.93
N TYR A 122 -10.52 -12.17 6.00
CA TYR A 122 -9.16 -12.67 5.92
C TYR A 122 -9.15 -14.01 5.16
N VAL A 123 -8.45 -14.05 4.04
CA VAL A 123 -8.24 -15.23 3.21
C VAL A 123 -6.76 -15.61 3.08
N GLY A 124 -5.86 -14.73 3.54
CA GLY A 124 -4.41 -14.89 3.45
C GLY A 124 -3.81 -14.21 2.22
N ALA A 125 -2.65 -13.57 2.40
CA ALA A 125 -1.96 -12.85 1.34
C ALA A 125 -1.57 -13.79 0.17
N ASP A 126 -1.18 -15.02 0.46
CA ASP A 126 -0.84 -16.02 -0.55
C ASP A 126 -2.03 -16.37 -1.46
N VAL A 127 -3.24 -16.43 -0.89
CA VAL A 127 -4.47 -16.69 -1.64
C VAL A 127 -4.82 -15.51 -2.54
N LEU A 128 -4.65 -14.28 -2.05
CA LEU A 128 -4.90 -13.07 -2.83
C LEU A 128 -3.87 -12.91 -3.96
N LEU A 129 -2.58 -13.09 -3.68
CA LEU A 129 -1.51 -13.03 -4.68
C LEU A 129 -1.69 -14.08 -5.78
N LYS A 130 -2.04 -15.33 -5.43
CA LYS A 130 -2.36 -16.38 -6.44
C LYS A 130 -3.53 -15.97 -7.33
N ARG A 131 -4.56 -15.32 -6.75
CA ARG A 131 -5.72 -14.84 -7.50
C ARG A 131 -5.34 -13.68 -8.44
N GLN A 132 -4.54 -12.74 -7.98
CA GLN A 132 -4.03 -11.62 -8.79
C GLN A 132 -3.17 -12.12 -9.95
N ILE A 133 -2.24 -13.06 -9.70
CA ILE A 133 -1.44 -13.72 -10.74
C ILE A 133 -2.34 -14.37 -11.80
N ALA A 134 -3.35 -15.14 -11.37
CA ALA A 134 -4.26 -15.80 -12.30
C ALA A 134 -5.08 -14.79 -13.14
N ALA A 135 -5.55 -13.71 -12.52
CA ALA A 135 -6.26 -12.64 -13.23
C ALA A 135 -5.37 -11.93 -14.25
N LEU A 136 -4.14 -11.61 -13.86
CA LEU A 136 -3.14 -10.95 -14.70
C LEU A 136 -2.70 -11.84 -15.89
N GLN A 137 -2.56 -13.14 -15.66
CA GLN A 137 -2.31 -14.11 -16.75
C GLN A 137 -3.45 -14.09 -17.77
N ALA A 138 -4.70 -14.04 -17.31
CA ALA A 138 -5.89 -14.00 -18.16
C ALA A 138 -6.12 -12.65 -18.87
N ASP A 139 -5.50 -11.56 -18.43
CA ASP A 139 -5.75 -10.22 -19.00
C ASP A 139 -5.14 -10.05 -20.40
N THR A 140 -5.95 -10.07 -21.45
CA THR A 140 -5.47 -9.90 -22.84
C THR A 140 -5.23 -8.45 -23.25
N LYS A 141 -5.51 -7.46 -22.38
CA LYS A 141 -5.46 -6.03 -22.71
C LYS A 141 -4.15 -5.35 -22.31
N MET A 142 -3.37 -5.98 -21.44
CA MET A 142 -2.08 -5.45 -20.99
C MET A 142 -0.96 -5.69 -22.02
N ALA A 143 -0.02 -4.75 -22.08
CA ALA A 143 1.19 -4.94 -22.86
C ALA A 143 2.00 -6.12 -22.29
N ALA A 144 2.63 -6.90 -23.17
CA ALA A 144 3.34 -8.12 -22.77
C ALA A 144 4.53 -7.84 -21.82
N ALA A 145 5.17 -6.67 -21.97
CA ALA A 145 6.26 -6.24 -21.10
C ALA A 145 5.76 -5.96 -19.68
N ASP A 146 4.74 -5.11 -19.55
CA ASP A 146 4.13 -4.73 -18.27
C ASP A 146 3.57 -5.95 -17.54
N LYS A 147 2.82 -6.80 -18.25
CA LYS A 147 2.31 -8.06 -17.68
C LYS A 147 3.45 -8.95 -17.15
N LYS A 148 4.54 -9.07 -17.90
CA LYS A 148 5.66 -9.92 -17.48
C LYS A 148 6.33 -9.35 -16.22
N GLN A 149 6.47 -8.03 -16.13
CA GLN A 149 7.04 -7.38 -14.97
C GLN A 149 6.14 -7.57 -13.73
N GLU A 150 4.86 -7.26 -13.84
CA GLU A 150 3.92 -7.39 -12.71
C GLU A 150 3.75 -8.86 -12.28
N LEU A 151 3.77 -9.82 -13.21
CA LEU A 151 3.80 -11.24 -12.85
C LEU A 151 5.05 -11.64 -12.08
N ALA A 152 6.20 -11.05 -12.41
CA ALA A 152 7.43 -11.31 -11.67
C ALA A 152 7.35 -10.73 -10.26
N GLU A 153 6.92 -9.48 -10.11
CA GLU A 153 6.72 -8.81 -8.82
C GLU A 153 5.74 -9.60 -7.93
N LEU A 154 4.57 -9.97 -8.43
CA LEU A 154 3.59 -10.77 -7.69
C LEU A 154 4.10 -12.17 -7.33
N SER A 155 4.92 -12.77 -8.19
CA SER A 155 5.51 -14.09 -7.92
C SER A 155 6.59 -14.03 -6.83
N GLU A 156 7.39 -12.97 -6.79
CA GLU A 156 8.35 -12.75 -5.70
C GLU A 156 7.63 -12.42 -4.40
N ALA A 157 6.60 -11.57 -4.43
CA ALA A 157 5.75 -11.30 -3.26
C ALA A 157 5.13 -12.60 -2.72
N LEU A 158 4.66 -13.49 -3.60
CA LEU A 158 4.08 -14.78 -3.18
C LEU A 158 5.12 -15.70 -2.50
N LYS A 159 6.39 -15.63 -2.88
CA LYS A 159 7.46 -16.40 -2.24
C LYS A 159 7.86 -15.79 -0.89
N ALA A 160 7.82 -14.47 -0.79
CA ALA A 160 8.16 -13.72 0.42
C ALA A 160 7.01 -13.74 1.46
N ALA A 161 5.77 -13.99 1.02
CA ALA A 161 4.59 -13.99 1.88
C ALA A 161 4.74 -14.98 3.05
N GLU A 162 4.88 -14.44 4.26
CA GLU A 162 4.92 -15.24 5.47
C GLU A 162 3.50 -15.60 5.95
N PRO A 163 3.29 -16.85 6.41
CA PRO A 163 2.06 -17.22 7.11
C PRO A 163 1.86 -16.38 8.38
N LEU A 164 0.60 -16.08 8.69
CA LEU A 164 0.23 -15.41 9.94
C LEU A 164 0.43 -16.36 11.13
N LYS A 165 1.40 -16.03 11.98
CA LYS A 165 1.77 -16.76 13.22
C LYS A 165 0.78 -16.47 14.35
N ASN A 166 0.15 -15.29 14.33
CA ASN A 166 -0.85 -14.84 15.31
C ASN A 166 -2.24 -14.75 14.66
N PRO A 167 -2.99 -15.86 14.52
CA PRO A 167 -4.25 -15.87 13.78
C PRO A 167 -5.32 -14.95 14.35
N GLY A 168 -5.30 -14.68 15.67
CA GLY A 168 -6.23 -13.73 16.32
C GLY A 168 -6.05 -12.28 15.84
N ASN A 169 -4.90 -11.94 15.24
CA ASN A 169 -4.68 -10.61 14.67
C ASN A 169 -5.67 -10.33 13.52
N ALA A 170 -6.08 -11.35 12.77
CA ALA A 170 -7.06 -11.20 11.69
C ALA A 170 -8.39 -10.65 12.20
N ASP A 171 -8.90 -11.19 13.31
CA ASP A 171 -10.17 -10.75 13.90
C ASP A 171 -10.07 -9.31 14.44
N VAL A 172 -8.94 -8.98 15.08
CA VAL A 172 -8.70 -7.64 15.63
C VAL A 172 -8.61 -6.61 14.50
N VAL A 173 -7.79 -6.84 13.48
CA VAL A 173 -7.62 -5.88 12.36
C VAL A 173 -8.91 -5.75 11.57
N LEU A 174 -9.63 -6.86 11.33
CA LEU A 174 -10.88 -6.82 10.57
C LEU A 174 -11.94 -5.94 11.26
N LYS A 175 -11.96 -5.91 12.60
CA LYS A 175 -12.83 -5.03 13.38
C LYS A 175 -12.60 -3.54 13.10
N TYR A 176 -11.36 -3.16 12.77
CA TYR A 176 -10.96 -1.77 12.48
C TYR A 176 -10.69 -1.52 11.00
N TYR A 177 -11.00 -2.48 10.11
CA TYR A 177 -10.60 -2.44 8.70
C TYR A 177 -10.92 -1.11 8.01
N ASP A 178 -12.15 -0.59 8.16
CA ASP A 178 -12.54 0.66 7.49
C ASP A 178 -11.73 1.87 7.97
N GLN A 179 -11.32 1.89 9.24
CA GLN A 179 -10.53 3.00 9.79
C GLN A 179 -9.06 2.94 9.31
N LEU A 180 -8.54 1.73 9.11
CA LEU A 180 -7.17 1.48 8.65
C LEU A 180 -7.06 1.68 7.12
N ASP A 181 -8.06 1.22 6.36
CA ASP A 181 -8.15 1.42 4.90
C ASP A 181 -8.31 2.91 4.52
N ASP A 182 -8.97 3.69 5.39
CA ASP A 182 -9.11 5.13 5.22
C ASP A 182 -7.85 5.93 5.61
N SER A 183 -6.97 5.38 6.46
CA SER A 183 -5.72 6.03 6.86
C SER A 183 -4.56 5.75 5.90
N GLU A 184 -4.63 4.69 5.09
CA GLU A 184 -3.66 4.51 4.01
C GLU A 184 -3.69 5.71 3.04
N PRO A 185 -2.53 6.26 2.64
CA PRO A 185 -2.47 7.30 1.65
C PRO A 185 -3.02 6.75 0.33
N LYS A 186 -4.30 7.03 0.06
CA LYS A 186 -4.97 6.63 -1.17
C LYS A 186 -4.20 7.22 -2.34
N GLN A 187 -3.52 6.36 -3.09
CA GLN A 187 -2.84 6.76 -4.33
C GLN A 187 -3.90 7.38 -5.25
N LYS A 188 -3.81 8.70 -5.43
CA LYS A 188 -4.66 9.46 -6.35
C LYS A 188 -4.02 9.56 -7.72
#